data_AF-B0Y8K8-F1
#
_entry.id   AF-B0Y8K8-F1
#
_cell.length_a   1.000
_cell.length_b   1.000
_cell.length_c   1.000
_cell.angle_alpha   90.00
_cell.angle_beta   90.00
_cell.angle_gamma   90.00
#
_symmetry.space_group_name_H-M   'P 1'
#
loop_
_entity.id
_entity.type
_entity.pdbx_description
1 polymer ?
#
loop_
_entity_poly.entity_id
_entity_poly.type
_entity_poly.pdbx_seq_one_letter_code
_entity_poly.pdbx_strand_id
1 'polypeptide(L)'
;MRLRNDPELHIIHCDTDWLQQDLYDGGNTQEPQLINCVRIFEGYRSKYVPKSKYLHKVLEVENLELTDRASPTSEWSYESEFEKLFSYPFVSSYKPCLQVSREELSALALILGMNLCVCESHNPYSLHGEGAFGISASATLSHDMHWQLRFVRTSRRPRHDPSAGSGYSTLFAKYLACGAIPFARGNSENDSKWIKSVYIQDLNKFEEGGYFKDLKDDDCLPDALEYLSRLPTSETTMLWPHLLETQSTNRHKDWGLVKTIDNQTTGTWWDAVAGIPFGGLVPQTTREIKQAVQFTVSELPTVLDITTRCESDSLLNELEMLINESHRQHESLNLFGNHVHERAKSLDTDINFVTKCYDTRDAAAVFGRYMTLLEHLSATCFPGGSANDLESLHGQVSAYLKRSYRTWIASDSKKDTKDVLQKLGIVIKGVRRAYEETRTLSPDQTAKVTCCLIAAWAENVQEINLGLRRRSQDSIANHGRIANGEMINDQGRQLDHTTYMEDLPPIIALS
;
A
#
# COMPACT_ATOMS: atom_id res chain seq x y z
N MET A 1 33.72 24.87 -15.70
CA MET A 1 33.34 23.73 -14.85
C MET A 1 32.19 24.18 -13.95
N ARG A 2 30.95 23.79 -14.27
CA ARG A 2 29.78 24.07 -13.42
C ARG A 2 29.53 22.84 -12.55
N LEU A 3 29.72 23.00 -11.24
CA LEU A 3 29.30 22.03 -10.22
C LEU A 3 27.77 21.88 -10.31
N ARG A 4 27.29 20.64 -10.45
CA ARG A 4 25.87 20.30 -10.37
C ARG A 4 25.49 20.29 -8.89
N ASN A 5 24.64 21.22 -8.49
CA ASN A 5 23.94 21.15 -7.21
C ASN A 5 22.82 20.12 -7.36
N ASP A 6 23.02 18.91 -6.84
CA ASP A 6 21.91 18.01 -6.55
C ASP A 6 21.19 18.52 -5.29
N PRO A 7 19.85 18.54 -5.24
CA PRO A 7 19.14 18.91 -4.03
C PRO A 7 19.28 17.78 -3.00
N GLU A 8 20.08 18.01 -1.96
CA GLU A 8 20.05 17.20 -0.73
C GLU A 8 18.78 17.52 0.05
N LEU A 9 18.10 16.48 0.53
CA LEU A 9 16.97 16.61 1.45
C LEU A 9 17.53 17.03 2.82
N HIS A 10 17.39 18.30 3.17
CA HIS A 10 17.62 18.77 4.53
C HIS A 10 16.32 18.60 5.32
N ILE A 11 16.32 17.74 6.34
CA ILE A 11 15.24 17.71 7.33
C ILE A 11 15.47 18.91 8.24
N ILE A 12 14.71 19.99 8.00
CA ILE A 12 14.75 21.21 8.82
C ILE A 12 13.69 21.08 9.91
N HIS A 13 14.12 21.16 11.16
CA HIS A 13 13.22 21.24 12.31
C HIS A 13 12.65 22.66 12.39
N CYS A 14 11.32 22.80 12.28
CA CYS A 14 10.61 24.05 12.55
C CYS A 14 9.84 23.91 13.88
N ASP A 15 9.72 25.00 14.62
CA ASP A 15 8.87 25.04 15.82
C ASP A 15 7.37 25.01 15.47
N THR A 16 6.51 25.04 16.49
CA THR A 16 5.05 25.08 16.32
C THR A 16 4.54 26.28 15.52
N ASP A 17 5.38 27.31 15.36
CA ASP A 17 5.08 28.54 14.64
C ASP A 17 5.75 28.59 13.24
N TRP A 18 6.32 27.46 12.79
CA TRP A 18 6.97 27.27 11.50
C TRP A 18 8.21 28.14 11.26
N LEU A 19 8.86 28.63 12.32
CA LEU A 19 10.11 29.36 12.19
C LEU A 19 11.30 28.39 12.08
N GLN A 20 12.18 28.65 11.12
CA GLN A 20 13.42 27.92 10.91
C GLN A 20 14.37 28.20 12.09
N GLN A 21 14.72 27.16 12.85
CA GLN A 21 15.83 27.27 13.80
C GLN A 21 17.16 27.06 13.07
N ASP A 22 18.09 28.00 13.28
CA ASP A 22 19.47 27.86 12.83
C ASP A 22 20.12 26.67 13.55
N LEU A 23 20.29 25.55 12.84
CA LEU A 23 20.86 24.29 13.35
C LEU A 23 22.40 24.28 13.40
N TYR A 24 23.04 25.40 13.05
CA TYR A 24 24.48 25.57 13.11
C TYR A 24 24.82 26.91 13.75
N ASP A 25 25.27 26.85 15.00
CA ASP A 25 25.93 28.00 15.62
C ASP A 25 27.30 28.13 14.95
N GLY A 26 27.40 29.03 13.96
CA GLY A 26 28.54 29.19 13.04
C GLY A 26 29.84 29.70 13.67
N GLY A 27 30.11 29.39 14.94
CA GLY A 27 31.24 29.94 15.70
C GLY A 27 32.08 28.93 16.49
N ASN A 28 31.62 27.71 16.75
CA ASN A 28 32.33 26.82 17.68
C ASN A 28 32.62 25.43 17.09
N THR A 29 33.89 25.06 17.13
CA THR A 29 34.45 23.74 16.79
C THR A 29 34.10 22.66 17.82
N GLN A 30 32.85 22.62 18.31
CA GLN A 30 32.38 21.57 19.19
C GLN A 30 31.54 20.56 18.42
N GLU A 31 31.79 19.28 18.69
CA GLU A 31 31.08 18.14 18.14
C GLU A 31 29.56 18.33 18.22
N PRO A 32 28.78 17.87 17.22
CA PRO A 32 27.33 17.98 17.23
C PRO A 32 26.77 17.27 18.48
N GLN A 33 26.25 18.04 19.43
CA GLN A 33 25.72 17.51 20.68
C GLN A 33 24.47 16.67 20.41
N LEU A 34 24.47 15.43 20.92
CA LEU A 34 23.39 14.43 20.85
C LEU A 34 21.99 14.99 21.18
N ILE A 35 21.94 16.05 21.98
CA ILE A 35 20.73 16.75 22.45
C ILE A 35 19.85 17.21 21.27
N ASN A 36 20.44 17.66 20.16
CA ASN A 36 19.66 18.09 18.98
C ASN A 36 19.10 16.90 18.19
N CYS A 37 19.78 15.74 18.19
CA CYS A 37 19.30 14.54 17.51
C CYS A 37 18.09 13.92 18.23
N VAL A 38 18.06 13.98 19.57
CA VAL A 38 16.96 13.45 20.38
C VAL A 38 15.65 14.23 20.16
N ARG A 39 15.73 15.55 19.99
CA ARG A 39 14.54 16.40 19.72
C ARG A 39 13.89 16.11 18.37
N ILE A 40 14.67 15.78 17.33
CA ILE A 40 14.14 15.46 15.99
C ILE A 40 13.30 14.18 15.99
N PHE A 41 13.52 13.27 16.96
CA PHE A 41 12.87 11.96 17.02
C PHE A 41 12.04 11.74 18.29
N GLU A 42 11.65 12.81 18.98
CA GLU A 42 10.75 12.74 20.12
C GLU A 42 9.46 11.97 19.73
N GLY A 43 9.22 10.84 20.40
CA GLY A 43 8.03 10.01 20.21
C GLY A 43 8.21 8.71 19.42
N TYR A 44 9.36 8.46 18.78
CA TYR A 44 9.63 7.17 18.13
C TYR A 44 9.87 6.06 19.17
N ARG A 45 9.15 4.94 19.04
CA ARG A 45 9.34 3.72 19.85
C ARG A 45 9.30 2.50 18.94
N SER A 46 10.45 1.89 18.66
CA SER A 46 10.46 0.58 17.98
C SER A 46 9.92 -0.49 18.93
N LYS A 47 9.13 -1.43 18.39
CA LYS A 47 8.56 -2.56 19.14
C LYS A 47 9.55 -3.74 19.27
N TYR A 48 10.66 -3.70 18.54
CA TYR A 48 11.64 -4.80 18.47
C TYR A 48 12.95 -4.42 19.18
N VAL A 49 13.23 -5.08 20.30
CA VAL A 49 14.53 -5.01 20.98
C VAL A 49 15.28 -6.30 20.64
N PRO A 50 16.36 -6.25 19.81
CA PRO A 50 17.16 -7.44 19.57
C PRO A 50 17.85 -7.86 20.88
N LYS A 51 17.83 -9.17 21.19
CA LYS A 51 18.73 -9.77 22.19
C LYS A 51 20.17 -9.72 21.66
N SER A 52 20.79 -8.55 21.71
CA SER A 52 22.16 -8.32 21.26
C SER A 52 23.07 -8.16 22.47
N LYS A 53 24.04 -9.07 22.63
CA LYS A 53 25.11 -9.01 23.64
C LYS A 53 26.13 -7.89 23.41
N TYR A 54 25.91 -7.01 22.45
CA TYR A 54 26.81 -5.90 22.15
C TYR A 54 26.23 -4.61 22.72
N LEU A 55 26.50 -4.40 24.01
CA LEU A 55 26.26 -3.16 24.70
C LEU A 55 27.22 -2.10 24.13
N HIS A 56 26.72 -1.12 23.39
CA HIS A 56 27.48 0.08 23.09
C HIS A 56 27.62 0.89 24.38
N LYS A 57 28.83 1.38 24.64
CA LYS A 57 29.20 2.15 25.83
C LYS A 57 28.45 3.48 25.82
N VAL A 58 27.36 3.56 26.57
CA VAL A 58 26.64 4.81 26.86
C VAL A 58 27.57 5.67 27.71
N LEU A 59 27.92 6.86 27.24
CA LEU A 59 28.58 7.88 28.07
C LEU A 59 27.48 8.57 28.88
N GLU A 60 27.39 8.20 30.16
CA GLU A 60 26.64 8.98 31.15
C GLU A 60 27.27 10.37 31.26
N VAL A 61 26.52 11.40 30.91
CA VAL A 61 26.83 12.77 31.34
C VAL A 61 26.30 12.89 32.76
N GLU A 62 27.09 12.42 33.73
CA GLU A 62 26.84 12.69 35.15
C GLU A 62 27.10 14.18 35.43
N ASN A 63 26.02 14.95 35.54
CA ASN A 63 26.01 16.09 36.44
C ASN A 63 25.52 15.59 37.79
N LEU A 64 26.41 15.28 38.75
CA LEU A 64 26.15 15.46 40.17
C LEU A 64 27.42 15.28 41.02
N GLU A 65 27.58 16.24 41.92
CA GLU A 65 28.66 16.42 42.85
C GLU A 65 28.77 15.25 43.87
N LEU A 66 30.02 14.84 44.14
CA LEU A 66 30.55 14.29 45.39
C LEU A 66 29.56 13.57 46.34
N THR A 67 29.76 12.27 46.55
CA THR A 67 30.26 11.78 47.86
C THR A 67 30.85 10.38 47.77
N ASP A 68 31.95 10.25 48.50
CA ASP A 68 32.86 9.12 48.59
C ASP A 68 32.30 7.98 49.46
N ARG A 69 32.74 6.73 49.18
CA ARG A 69 32.61 5.46 49.95
C ARG A 69 31.42 4.51 49.63
N ALA A 70 31.73 3.40 48.94
CA ALA A 70 31.64 2.04 49.49
C ALA A 70 32.19 0.99 48.49
N SER A 71 32.82 -0.06 49.03
CA SER A 71 33.53 -1.15 48.34
C SER A 71 32.59 -2.14 47.61
N PRO A 72 33.09 -2.95 46.65
CA PRO A 72 32.25 -3.77 45.79
C PRO A 72 31.86 -5.08 46.48
N THR A 73 30.60 -5.23 46.87
CA THR A 73 30.00 -6.53 47.15
C THR A 73 29.31 -7.04 45.90
N SER A 74 29.83 -8.15 45.37
CA SER A 74 29.22 -8.90 44.28
C SER A 74 27.90 -9.52 44.75
N GLU A 75 26.79 -8.98 44.29
CA GLU A 75 25.52 -9.70 44.23
C GLU A 75 25.06 -9.73 42.78
N TRP A 76 25.16 -10.91 42.18
CA TRP A 76 24.48 -11.24 40.94
C TRP A 76 22.99 -11.23 41.23
N SER A 77 22.32 -10.13 40.90
CA SER A 77 20.88 -10.01 41.07
C SER A 77 20.29 -9.15 39.95
N TYR A 78 19.33 -9.78 39.27
CA TYR A 78 18.33 -9.23 38.37
C TYR A 78 18.83 -8.63 37.04
N GLU A 79 18.45 -9.35 35.98
CA GLU A 79 18.03 -8.80 34.68
C GLU A 79 17.34 -7.44 34.91
N SER A 80 18.13 -6.38 34.84
CA SER A 80 17.68 -5.04 35.17
C SER A 80 16.65 -4.61 34.13
N GLU A 81 15.61 -3.93 34.61
CA GLU A 81 14.57 -3.25 33.82
C GLU A 81 15.09 -2.27 32.75
N PHE A 82 16.42 -2.11 32.63
CA PHE A 82 17.13 -1.36 31.59
C PHE A 82 17.07 -1.97 30.19
N GLU A 83 16.87 -3.27 30.01
CA GLU A 83 16.68 -3.83 28.65
C GLU A 83 15.35 -3.39 28.00
N LYS A 84 14.47 -2.72 28.76
CA LYS A 84 13.25 -2.07 28.23
C LYS A 84 13.49 -0.64 27.72
N LEU A 85 14.70 -0.11 27.82
CA LEU A 85 15.00 1.28 27.46
C LEU A 85 15.60 1.42 26.04
N PHE A 86 14.69 1.53 25.07
CA PHE A 86 14.76 2.40 23.88
C PHE A 86 15.74 2.10 22.72
N SER A 87 15.17 2.01 21.52
CA SER A 87 15.82 2.31 20.24
C SER A 87 16.11 3.81 20.15
N TYR A 88 17.18 4.28 20.79
CA TYR A 88 17.56 5.69 20.75
C TYR A 88 18.18 6.06 19.40
N PRO A 89 17.98 7.31 18.94
CA PRO A 89 18.82 7.90 17.92
C PRO A 89 20.29 7.80 18.36
N PHE A 90 21.17 7.35 17.47
CA PHE A 90 22.61 7.30 17.70
C PHE A 90 23.34 8.11 16.63
N VAL A 91 24.65 8.32 16.77
CA VAL A 91 25.46 8.99 15.76
C VAL A 91 26.43 7.99 15.16
N SER A 92 26.44 7.86 13.84
CA SER A 92 27.45 7.10 13.08
C SER A 92 27.99 7.98 11.97
N SER A 93 29.32 7.98 11.78
CA SER A 93 29.98 8.81 10.77
C SER A 93 29.54 10.29 10.79
N TYR A 94 29.38 10.87 11.99
CA TYR A 94 28.91 12.25 12.23
C TYR A 94 27.49 12.57 11.75
N LYS A 95 26.66 11.56 11.48
CA LYS A 95 25.25 11.73 11.12
C LYS A 95 24.34 11.14 12.20
N PRO A 96 23.22 11.81 12.53
CA PRO A 96 22.18 11.20 13.35
C PRO A 96 21.65 9.95 12.63
N CYS A 97 21.36 8.91 13.39
CA CYS A 97 20.95 7.61 12.89
C CYS A 97 19.81 7.05 13.74
N LEU A 98 18.82 6.44 13.11
CA LEU A 98 17.79 5.64 13.78
C LEU A 98 18.02 4.15 13.54
N GLN A 99 17.91 3.36 14.59
CA GLN A 99 17.90 1.90 14.47
C GLN A 99 16.51 1.45 13.99
N VAL A 100 16.47 0.72 12.88
CA VAL A 100 15.24 0.18 12.29
C VAL A 100 15.35 -1.32 12.12
N SER A 101 14.27 -2.03 12.50
CA SER A 101 14.15 -3.47 12.35
C SER A 101 13.89 -3.86 10.90
N ARG A 102 14.18 -5.11 10.55
CA ARG A 102 13.81 -5.70 9.26
C ARG A 102 12.31 -5.56 8.97
N GLU A 103 11.48 -5.84 9.96
CA GLU A 103 10.02 -5.77 9.86
C GLU A 103 9.54 -4.33 9.63
N GLU A 104 10.18 -3.34 10.26
CA GLU A 104 9.87 -1.92 10.03
C GLU A 104 10.22 -1.49 8.61
N LEU A 105 11.42 -1.85 8.12
CA LEU A 105 11.79 -1.55 6.73
C LEU A 105 10.87 -2.27 5.74
N SER A 106 10.53 -3.51 6.01
CA SER A 106 9.63 -4.29 5.15
C SER A 106 8.22 -3.72 5.14
N ALA A 107 7.70 -3.30 6.31
CA ALA A 107 6.41 -2.63 6.38
C ALA A 107 6.41 -1.36 5.53
N LEU A 108 7.47 -0.56 5.61
CA LEU A 108 7.62 0.63 4.79
C LEU A 108 7.70 0.29 3.29
N ALA A 109 8.48 -0.72 2.91
CA ALA A 109 8.57 -1.18 1.54
C ALA A 109 7.21 -1.66 1.01
N LEU A 110 6.46 -2.43 1.80
CA LEU A 110 5.10 -2.86 1.47
C LEU A 110 4.12 -1.69 1.33
N ILE A 111 4.20 -0.71 2.24
CA ILE A 111 3.35 0.49 2.18
C ILE A 111 3.64 1.26 0.89
N LEU A 112 4.91 1.44 0.54
CA LEU A 112 5.30 2.18 -0.67
C LEU A 112 5.23 1.32 -1.93
N GLY A 113 4.89 0.05 -1.83
CA GLY A 113 4.98 -0.92 -2.92
C GLY A 113 6.34 -0.96 -3.62
N MET A 114 7.39 -0.86 -2.81
CA MET A 114 8.78 -0.98 -3.24
C MET A 114 9.17 -2.44 -3.29
N ASN A 115 9.64 -2.87 -4.45
CA ASN A 115 10.41 -4.10 -4.55
C ASN A 115 11.88 -3.77 -4.23
N LEU A 116 12.33 -4.15 -3.02
CA LEU A 116 13.71 -3.95 -2.59
C LEU A 116 14.57 -5.12 -3.11
N CYS A 117 15.45 -4.83 -4.06
CA CYS A 117 16.35 -5.81 -4.66
C CYS A 117 17.77 -5.63 -4.13
N VAL A 118 18.47 -6.74 -3.83
CA VAL A 118 19.93 -6.73 -3.62
C VAL A 118 20.61 -6.65 -4.98
N CYS A 119 21.49 -5.67 -5.19
CA CYS A 119 22.26 -5.57 -6.42
C CYS A 119 23.44 -6.57 -6.44
N GLU A 120 23.14 -7.85 -6.61
CA GLU A 120 24.13 -8.94 -6.58
C GLU A 120 25.23 -8.79 -7.65
N SER A 121 24.90 -8.19 -8.81
CA SER A 121 25.84 -8.03 -9.93
C SER A 121 26.96 -7.01 -9.70
N HIS A 122 26.79 -6.08 -8.76
CA HIS A 122 27.72 -4.96 -8.57
C HIS A 122 28.17 -4.77 -7.11
N ASN A 123 27.30 -5.02 -6.13
CA ASN A 123 27.65 -4.95 -4.73
C ASN A 123 26.61 -5.71 -3.86
N PRO A 124 26.94 -6.88 -3.30
CA PRO A 124 26.02 -7.65 -2.44
C PRO A 124 25.65 -6.90 -1.15
N TYR A 125 26.35 -5.80 -0.85
CA TYR A 125 26.09 -4.91 0.27
C TYR A 125 25.32 -3.66 -0.14
N SER A 126 24.50 -3.76 -1.20
CA SER A 126 23.63 -2.68 -1.65
C SER A 126 22.22 -3.17 -1.96
N LEU A 127 21.24 -2.38 -1.55
CA LEU A 127 19.81 -2.58 -1.76
C LEU A 127 19.25 -1.38 -2.51
N HIS A 128 18.32 -1.60 -3.41
CA HIS A 128 17.61 -0.52 -4.09
C HIS A 128 16.17 -0.92 -4.38
N GLY A 129 15.26 0.05 -4.32
CA GLY A 129 13.89 -0.12 -4.77
C GLY A 129 13.23 1.21 -5.04
N GLU A 130 12.18 1.17 -5.85
CA GLU A 130 11.39 2.34 -6.22
C GLU A 130 9.93 2.05 -5.93
N GLY A 131 9.22 3.02 -5.37
CA GLY A 131 7.85 2.84 -4.91
C GLY A 131 7.02 4.10 -5.09
N ALA A 132 5.80 4.04 -4.60
CA ALA A 132 4.78 5.09 -4.67
C ALA A 132 5.31 6.49 -4.31
N PHE A 133 4.59 7.51 -4.78
CA PHE A 133 4.91 8.92 -4.55
C PHE A 133 6.28 9.36 -5.11
N GLY A 134 6.84 8.59 -6.03
CA GLY A 134 8.13 8.88 -6.66
C GLY A 134 9.31 8.74 -5.70
N ILE A 135 9.16 7.95 -4.64
CA ILE A 135 10.20 7.69 -3.65
C ILE A 135 11.03 6.50 -4.14
N SER A 136 12.35 6.67 -4.14
CA SER A 136 13.30 5.57 -4.27
C SER A 136 14.05 5.40 -2.97
N ALA A 137 14.26 4.16 -2.58
CA ALA A 137 15.07 3.76 -1.44
C ALA A 137 16.37 3.13 -1.94
N SER A 138 17.48 3.44 -1.30
CA SER A 138 18.75 2.75 -1.53
C SER A 138 19.46 2.55 -0.21
N ALA A 139 19.91 1.34 0.08
CA ALA A 139 20.75 1.07 1.24
C ALA A 139 22.13 0.60 0.82
N THR A 140 23.15 0.99 1.56
CA THR A 140 24.52 0.49 1.38
C THR A 140 25.16 0.21 2.74
N LEU A 141 25.94 -0.87 2.84
CA LEU A 141 26.74 -1.12 4.03
C LEU A 141 27.87 -0.09 4.12
N SER A 142 27.90 0.65 5.22
CA SER A 142 28.96 1.61 5.53
C SER A 142 30.23 0.91 6.05
N HIS A 143 31.33 1.68 6.12
CA HIS A 143 32.59 1.22 6.71
C HIS A 143 32.46 0.81 8.19
N ASP A 144 31.49 1.41 8.90
CA ASP A 144 31.18 1.11 10.31
C ASP A 144 30.31 -0.16 10.45
N MET A 145 30.14 -0.93 9.36
CA MET A 145 29.31 -2.15 9.31
C MET A 145 27.81 -1.90 9.61
N HIS A 146 27.36 -0.65 9.47
CA HIS A 146 25.94 -0.29 9.54
C HIS A 146 25.38 -0.07 8.13
N TRP A 147 24.19 -0.60 7.86
CA TRP A 147 23.46 -0.26 6.63
C TRP A 147 22.98 1.17 6.71
N GLN A 148 23.36 2.00 5.75
CA GLN A 148 22.86 3.37 5.59
C GLN A 148 21.74 3.36 4.56
N LEU A 149 20.51 3.66 4.98
CA LEU A 149 19.38 3.78 4.08
C LEU A 149 19.15 5.25 3.69
N ARG A 150 18.96 5.48 2.40
CA ARG A 150 18.67 6.79 1.82
C ARG A 150 17.35 6.73 1.07
N PHE A 151 16.46 7.68 1.33
CA PHE A 151 15.27 7.92 0.53
C PHE A 151 15.45 9.18 -0.30
N VAL A 152 15.14 9.09 -1.58
CA VAL A 152 15.20 10.23 -2.51
C VAL A 152 13.92 10.26 -3.31
N ARG A 153 13.33 11.46 -3.46
CA ARG A 153 12.29 11.67 -4.45
C ARG A 153 12.93 11.78 -5.82
N THR A 154 12.88 10.70 -6.60
CA THR A 154 13.62 10.59 -7.86
C THR A 154 12.79 10.97 -9.07
N SER A 155 11.46 10.85 -8.98
CA SER A 155 10.66 10.99 -10.18
C SER A 155 10.51 12.44 -10.62
N ARG A 156 11.08 12.75 -11.79
CA ARG A 156 10.94 14.03 -12.50
C ARG A 156 9.90 13.96 -13.62
N ARG A 157 9.14 12.87 -13.72
CA ARG A 157 8.09 12.72 -14.72
C ARG A 157 6.92 13.62 -14.30
N PRO A 158 6.49 14.60 -15.11
CA PRO A 158 5.39 15.49 -14.75
C PRO A 158 4.14 14.72 -14.30
N ARG A 159 3.84 13.60 -14.95
CA ARG A 159 2.69 12.75 -14.58
C ARG A 159 2.71 12.13 -13.18
N HIS A 160 3.83 12.22 -12.45
CA HIS A 160 3.97 11.78 -11.05
C HIS A 160 3.88 12.95 -10.07
N ASP A 161 3.52 14.13 -10.56
CA ASP A 161 3.18 15.26 -9.71
C ASP A 161 2.05 14.86 -8.74
N PRO A 162 2.12 15.32 -7.49
CA PRO A 162 1.16 14.94 -6.47
C PRO A 162 -0.20 15.59 -6.77
N SER A 163 -1.26 14.85 -6.45
CA SER A 163 -2.63 15.37 -6.36
C SER A 163 -2.97 15.68 -4.90
N ALA A 164 -3.99 16.49 -4.66
CA ALA A 164 -4.37 16.99 -3.34
C ALA A 164 -5.14 15.96 -2.49
N GLY A 165 -5.60 14.85 -3.07
CA GLY A 165 -6.39 13.85 -2.36
C GLY A 165 -5.62 13.06 -1.29
N SER A 166 -6.35 12.31 -0.47
CA SER A 166 -5.86 11.71 0.78
C SER A 166 -4.89 10.51 0.64
N GLY A 167 -4.52 10.11 -0.57
CA GLY A 167 -3.61 8.99 -0.82
C GLY A 167 -4.25 7.64 -0.47
N TYR A 168 -3.46 6.73 0.11
CA TYR A 168 -3.93 5.38 0.47
C TYR A 168 -3.54 4.94 1.87
N SER A 169 -4.37 4.06 2.44
CA SER A 169 -4.23 3.52 3.78
C SER A 169 -3.06 2.55 3.87
N THR A 170 -2.21 2.74 4.87
CA THR A 170 -1.13 1.79 5.21
C THR A 170 -1.67 0.43 5.63
N LEU A 171 -2.90 0.38 6.19
CA LEU A 171 -3.59 -0.86 6.50
C LEU A 171 -3.89 -1.61 5.19
N PHE A 172 -4.64 -1.01 4.27
CA PHE A 172 -4.96 -1.64 2.99
C PHE A 172 -3.70 -2.04 2.22
N ALA A 173 -2.66 -1.20 2.23
CA ALA A 173 -1.41 -1.50 1.52
C ALA A 173 -0.74 -2.79 2.00
N LYS A 174 -0.66 -2.99 3.32
CA LYS A 174 -0.09 -4.21 3.91
C LYS A 174 -0.95 -5.43 3.60
N TYR A 175 -2.26 -5.35 3.80
CA TYR A 175 -3.16 -6.50 3.63
C TYR A 175 -3.26 -6.93 2.16
N LEU A 176 -3.39 -6.00 1.22
CA LEU A 176 -3.46 -6.30 -0.21
C LEU A 176 -2.16 -6.92 -0.72
N ALA A 177 -1.01 -6.43 -0.25
CA ALA A 177 0.28 -7.04 -0.58
C ALA A 177 0.41 -8.47 -0.04
N CYS A 178 -0.24 -8.77 1.09
CA CYS A 178 -0.35 -10.12 1.67
C CYS A 178 -1.51 -10.96 1.08
N GLY A 179 -2.21 -10.46 0.05
CA GLY A 179 -3.28 -11.20 -0.64
C GLY A 179 -4.62 -11.22 0.09
N ALA A 180 -4.88 -10.27 0.97
CA ALA A 180 -6.13 -10.17 1.73
C ALA A 180 -6.77 -8.77 1.59
N ILE A 181 -8.10 -8.71 1.66
CA ILE A 181 -8.85 -7.44 1.69
C ILE A 181 -9.46 -7.25 3.08
N PRO A 182 -9.09 -6.20 3.82
CA PRO A 182 -9.72 -5.89 5.09
C PRO A 182 -11.13 -5.33 4.86
N PHE A 183 -12.12 -5.81 5.62
CA PHE A 183 -13.53 -5.41 5.44
C PHE A 183 -14.22 -4.91 6.72
N ALA A 184 -13.71 -5.27 7.90
CA ALA A 184 -14.28 -4.81 9.16
C ALA A 184 -13.25 -4.84 10.28
N ARG A 185 -13.51 -4.04 11.32
CA ARG A 185 -12.79 -4.11 12.59
C ARG A 185 -13.64 -4.86 13.61
N GLY A 186 -13.11 -5.94 14.16
CA GLY A 186 -13.73 -6.68 15.26
C GLY A 186 -13.36 -6.04 16.59
N ASN A 187 -14.37 -5.85 17.45
CA ASN A 187 -14.15 -5.63 18.88
C ASN A 187 -14.20 -7.00 19.56
N SER A 188 -13.12 -7.44 20.20
CA SER A 188 -13.23 -8.51 21.19
C SER A 188 -13.46 -7.91 22.58
N GLU A 189 -14.02 -8.70 23.50
CA GLU A 189 -14.23 -8.33 24.90
C GLU A 189 -12.93 -8.02 25.67
N ASN A 190 -11.75 -8.27 25.07
CA ASN A 190 -10.43 -8.18 25.71
C ASN A 190 -9.53 -7.07 25.12
N ASP A 191 -10.08 -5.93 24.66
CA ASP A 191 -9.35 -4.77 24.10
C ASP A 191 -8.48 -5.02 22.85
N SER A 192 -8.36 -6.26 22.37
CA SER A 192 -7.71 -6.57 21.10
C SER A 192 -8.60 -6.14 19.94
N LYS A 193 -8.14 -5.15 19.18
CA LYS A 193 -8.79 -4.72 17.94
C LYS A 193 -8.35 -5.65 16.83
N TRP A 194 -9.29 -6.44 16.31
CA TRP A 194 -9.01 -7.38 15.23
C TRP A 194 -9.37 -6.78 13.89
N ILE A 195 -8.58 -7.05 12.86
CA ILE A 195 -8.92 -6.71 11.48
C ILE A 195 -9.44 -7.96 10.80
N LYS A 196 -10.71 -7.93 10.41
CA LYS A 196 -11.34 -9.01 9.66
C LYS A 196 -11.03 -8.83 8.18
N SER A 197 -10.48 -9.87 7.57
CA SER A 197 -10.04 -9.83 6.18
C SER A 197 -10.46 -11.08 5.42
N VAL A 198 -10.88 -10.89 4.18
CA VAL A 198 -11.15 -11.99 3.24
C VAL A 198 -9.88 -12.36 2.48
N TYR A 199 -9.71 -13.65 2.20
CA TYR A 199 -8.54 -14.19 1.52
C TYR A 199 -8.91 -15.19 0.43
N ILE A 200 -8.20 -15.13 -0.69
CA ILE A 200 -8.44 -15.99 -1.84
C ILE A 200 -7.29 -16.95 -1.98
N GLN A 201 -7.53 -18.20 -1.56
CA GLN A 201 -6.56 -19.28 -1.65
C GLN A 201 -6.53 -19.93 -3.04
N ASP A 202 -7.69 -20.03 -3.69
CA ASP A 202 -7.87 -20.75 -4.95
C ASP A 202 -8.84 -19.98 -5.84
N LEU A 203 -8.29 -19.29 -6.84
CA LEU A 203 -9.06 -18.45 -7.75
C LEU A 203 -10.08 -19.27 -8.55
N ASN A 204 -9.73 -20.49 -8.99
CA ASN A 204 -10.64 -21.30 -9.82
C ASN A 204 -11.90 -21.64 -9.03
N LYS A 205 -11.75 -22.01 -7.76
CA LYS A 205 -12.88 -22.27 -6.87
C LYS A 205 -13.68 -21.01 -6.56
N PHE A 206 -13.02 -19.86 -6.46
CA PHE A 206 -13.70 -18.58 -6.29
C PHE A 206 -14.61 -18.26 -7.49
N GLU A 207 -14.16 -18.54 -8.71
CA GLU A 207 -14.95 -18.33 -9.93
C GLU A 207 -16.18 -19.26 -10.02
N GLU A 208 -16.15 -20.42 -9.38
CA GLU A 208 -17.27 -21.38 -9.32
C GLU A 208 -18.37 -20.96 -8.33
N GLY A 209 -18.11 -19.93 -7.52
CA GLY A 209 -19.02 -19.45 -6.50
C GLY A 209 -18.96 -20.27 -5.21
N GLY A 210 -18.61 -19.61 -4.12
CA GLY A 210 -18.53 -20.19 -2.78
C GLY A 210 -18.77 -19.16 -1.70
N TYR A 211 -18.40 -19.47 -0.47
CA TYR A 211 -18.49 -18.54 0.65
C TYR A 211 -17.15 -18.47 1.37
N PHE A 212 -16.96 -17.46 2.20
CA PHE A 212 -15.76 -17.29 3.00
C PHE A 212 -16.07 -17.74 4.41
N LYS A 213 -15.21 -18.57 5.00
CA LYS A 213 -15.42 -19.10 6.36
C LYS A 213 -14.21 -18.85 7.23
N ASP A 214 -14.48 -18.52 8.47
CA ASP A 214 -13.47 -18.45 9.52
C ASP A 214 -12.80 -19.83 9.68
N LEU A 215 -11.47 -19.83 9.78
CA LEU A 215 -10.71 -21.06 10.04
C LEU A 215 -10.70 -21.35 11.55
N LYS A 216 -10.48 -22.60 11.92
CA LYS A 216 -10.13 -22.92 13.31
C LYS A 216 -8.64 -22.60 13.52
N ASP A 217 -8.27 -22.24 14.74
CA ASP A 217 -6.90 -21.83 15.13
C ASP A 217 -5.77 -22.82 14.73
N ASP A 218 -6.11 -24.08 14.38
CA ASP A 218 -5.15 -25.12 13.98
C ASP A 218 -4.76 -25.10 12.49
N ASP A 219 -5.39 -24.27 11.64
CA ASP A 219 -5.05 -24.20 10.23
C ASP A 219 -3.87 -23.22 10.01
N CYS A 220 -2.74 -23.72 9.50
CA CYS A 220 -1.55 -22.91 9.21
C CYS A 220 -1.90 -21.74 8.28
N LEU A 221 -1.67 -20.51 8.76
CA LEU A 221 -1.80 -19.31 7.94
C LEU A 221 -0.84 -19.38 6.73
N PRO A 222 -1.25 -18.86 5.56
CA PRO A 222 -0.34 -18.64 4.45
C PRO A 222 0.85 -17.77 4.89
N ASP A 223 2.03 -18.11 4.37
CA ASP A 223 3.32 -17.48 4.68
C ASP A 223 3.26 -15.92 4.67
N ALA A 224 2.59 -15.31 3.70
CA ALA A 224 2.45 -13.85 3.60
C ALA A 224 1.62 -13.21 4.74
N LEU A 225 0.68 -13.95 5.32
CA LEU A 225 -0.19 -13.48 6.41
C LEU A 225 0.43 -13.73 7.79
N GLU A 226 1.21 -14.81 7.93
CA GLU A 226 2.11 -14.95 9.07
C GLU A 226 3.06 -13.75 9.14
N TYR A 227 3.59 -13.32 7.99
CA TYR A 227 4.45 -12.14 7.92
C TYR A 227 3.74 -10.85 8.39
N LEU A 228 2.48 -10.67 8.01
CA LEU A 228 1.68 -9.52 8.43
C LEU A 228 1.58 -9.40 9.97
N SER A 229 1.50 -10.54 10.67
CA SER A 229 1.44 -10.58 12.14
C SER A 229 2.73 -10.08 12.83
N ARG A 230 3.86 -10.15 12.12
CA ARG A 230 5.18 -9.69 12.61
C ARG A 230 5.40 -8.20 12.42
N LEU A 231 4.60 -7.53 11.58
CA LEU A 231 4.84 -6.13 11.25
C LEU A 231 4.57 -5.20 12.45
N PRO A 232 5.29 -4.06 12.55
CA PRO A 232 5.06 -3.09 13.62
C PRO A 232 3.63 -2.57 13.58
N THR A 233 3.05 -2.35 14.77
CA THR A 233 1.65 -1.87 14.94
C THR A 233 0.59 -2.73 14.24
N SER A 234 0.92 -3.97 13.83
CA SER A 234 -0.07 -4.87 13.23
C SER A 234 -1.12 -5.24 14.26
N GLU A 235 -2.38 -4.96 13.92
CA GLU A 235 -3.54 -5.47 14.65
C GLU A 235 -3.69 -6.97 14.38
N THR A 236 -4.27 -7.70 15.33
CA THR A 236 -4.49 -9.14 15.17
C THR A 236 -5.40 -9.38 13.96
N THR A 237 -4.94 -10.19 13.01
CA THR A 237 -5.68 -10.47 11.77
C THR A 237 -6.56 -11.69 11.97
N MET A 238 -7.86 -11.55 11.69
CA MET A 238 -8.75 -12.69 11.52
C MET A 238 -8.97 -12.93 10.03
N LEU A 239 -8.76 -14.17 9.58
CA LEU A 239 -8.75 -14.52 8.18
C LEU A 239 -9.96 -15.38 7.81
N TRP A 240 -10.71 -14.94 6.80
CA TRP A 240 -11.76 -15.74 6.17
C TRP A 240 -11.30 -16.17 4.77
N PRO A 241 -10.68 -17.36 4.62
CA PRO A 241 -10.42 -17.92 3.30
C PRO A 241 -11.71 -18.27 2.56
N HIS A 242 -11.62 -18.19 1.23
CA HIS A 242 -12.65 -18.69 0.33
C HIS A 242 -12.73 -20.22 0.35
N LEU A 243 -13.95 -20.75 0.48
CA LEU A 243 -14.25 -22.18 0.43
C LEU A 243 -15.35 -22.47 -0.59
N LEU A 244 -15.17 -23.53 -1.38
CA LEU A 244 -16.19 -24.03 -2.29
C LEU A 244 -17.16 -24.95 -1.52
N GLU A 245 -18.46 -24.71 -1.63
CA GLU A 245 -19.47 -25.54 -0.98
C GLU A 245 -19.72 -26.82 -1.78
N THR A 246 -19.29 -27.97 -1.26
CA THR A 246 -19.43 -29.26 -1.95
C THR A 246 -20.79 -29.95 -1.73
N GLN A 247 -21.62 -29.52 -0.77
CA GLN A 247 -22.77 -30.32 -0.29
C GLN A 247 -24.09 -29.58 0.07
N SER A 248 -24.46 -28.45 -0.55
CA SER A 248 -25.80 -27.84 -0.31
C SER A 248 -26.72 -27.80 -1.53
N THR A 249 -28.01 -27.98 -1.27
CA THR A 249 -29.13 -27.89 -2.23
C THR A 249 -29.56 -26.44 -2.53
N ASN A 250 -28.88 -25.44 -1.94
CA ASN A 250 -29.18 -24.00 -2.07
C ASN A 250 -27.93 -23.17 -2.44
N ARG A 251 -27.07 -23.71 -3.32
CA ARG A 251 -25.75 -23.15 -3.71
C ARG A 251 -25.74 -21.62 -3.92
N HIS A 252 -26.79 -21.07 -4.54
CA HIS A 252 -26.83 -19.65 -4.93
C HIS A 252 -26.98 -18.65 -3.77
N LYS A 253 -27.55 -19.05 -2.62
CA LYS A 253 -27.87 -18.09 -1.55
C LYS A 253 -26.62 -17.61 -0.82
N ASP A 254 -25.62 -18.48 -0.73
CA ASP A 254 -24.43 -18.28 0.09
C ASP A 254 -23.24 -17.70 -0.68
N TRP A 255 -23.34 -17.58 -2.00
CA TRP A 255 -22.29 -17.02 -2.84
C TRP A 255 -21.82 -15.65 -2.34
N GLY A 256 -20.52 -15.56 -2.08
CA GLY A 256 -19.81 -14.37 -1.62
C GLY A 256 -20.10 -13.96 -0.18
N LEU A 257 -20.83 -14.75 0.61
CA LEU A 257 -21.05 -14.45 2.03
C LEU A 257 -19.80 -14.75 2.86
N VAL A 258 -19.53 -13.93 3.88
CA VAL A 258 -18.48 -14.16 4.87
C VAL A 258 -19.12 -14.64 6.16
N LYS A 259 -18.78 -15.85 6.60
CA LYS A 259 -19.44 -16.57 7.68
C LYS A 259 -18.47 -16.90 8.82
N THR A 260 -18.93 -16.76 10.06
CA THR A 260 -18.22 -17.25 11.25
C THR A 260 -18.19 -18.79 11.28
N ILE A 261 -17.45 -19.36 12.23
CA ILE A 261 -17.43 -20.81 12.49
C ILE A 261 -18.86 -21.36 12.68
N ASP A 262 -19.70 -20.60 13.37
CA ASP A 262 -21.11 -20.90 13.67
C ASP A 262 -22.07 -20.61 12.50
N ASN A 263 -21.54 -20.38 11.29
CA ASN A 263 -22.28 -20.04 10.08
C ASN A 263 -23.09 -18.73 10.16
N GLN A 264 -22.77 -17.81 11.08
CA GLN A 264 -23.38 -16.48 11.11
C GLN A 264 -22.71 -15.56 10.08
N THR A 265 -23.49 -14.81 9.31
CA THR A 265 -22.95 -13.85 8.34
C THR A 265 -22.37 -12.64 9.05
N THR A 266 -21.07 -12.39 8.86
CA THR A 266 -20.36 -11.22 9.43
C THR A 266 -19.99 -10.18 8.37
N GLY A 267 -20.17 -10.48 7.08
CA GLY A 267 -19.82 -9.59 5.97
C GLY A 267 -20.03 -10.26 4.62
N THR A 268 -19.58 -9.61 3.55
CA THR A 268 -19.65 -10.13 2.19
C THR A 268 -18.41 -9.76 1.38
N TRP A 269 -18.14 -10.53 0.33
CA TRP A 269 -17.06 -10.26 -0.61
C TRP A 269 -17.23 -8.91 -1.33
N TRP A 270 -18.44 -8.63 -1.83
CA TRP A 270 -18.69 -7.38 -2.56
C TRP A 270 -18.62 -6.14 -1.66
N ASP A 271 -18.91 -6.25 -0.36
CA ASP A 271 -18.67 -5.17 0.60
C ASP A 271 -17.16 -4.90 0.77
N ALA A 272 -16.36 -5.97 0.84
CA ALA A 272 -14.90 -5.88 0.93
C ALA A 272 -14.31 -5.21 -0.32
N VAL A 273 -14.74 -5.64 -1.52
CA VAL A 273 -14.31 -5.03 -2.80
C VAL A 273 -14.79 -3.58 -2.92
N ALA A 274 -16.03 -3.28 -2.51
CA ALA A 274 -16.54 -1.91 -2.47
C ALA A 274 -15.72 -0.99 -1.55
N GLY A 275 -15.05 -1.55 -0.53
CA GLY A 275 -14.18 -0.82 0.39
C GLY A 275 -12.82 -0.39 -0.19
N ILE A 276 -12.36 -0.97 -1.31
CA ILE A 276 -11.01 -0.70 -1.87
C ILE A 276 -10.79 0.80 -2.15
N PRO A 277 -11.70 1.53 -2.81
CA PRO A 277 -11.53 2.98 -3.02
C PRO A 277 -11.53 3.77 -1.72
N PHE A 278 -12.33 3.37 -0.73
CA PHE A 278 -12.36 4.02 0.58
C PHE A 278 -11.11 3.75 1.43
N GLY A 279 -10.34 2.70 1.07
CA GLY A 279 -8.98 2.46 1.55
C GLY A 279 -7.90 3.22 0.76
N GLY A 280 -8.28 3.92 -0.32
CA GLY A 280 -7.43 4.84 -1.08
C GLY A 280 -6.76 4.30 -2.35
N LEU A 281 -7.23 3.18 -2.93
CA LEU A 281 -6.67 2.59 -4.17
C LEU A 281 -5.14 2.35 -4.09
N VAL A 282 -4.75 1.30 -3.37
CA VAL A 282 -3.33 0.91 -3.21
C VAL A 282 -2.71 0.48 -4.56
N PRO A 283 -1.46 0.88 -4.86
CA PRO A 283 -0.82 0.63 -6.16
C PRO A 283 -0.35 -0.80 -6.41
N GLN A 284 -0.48 -1.70 -5.43
CA GLN A 284 -0.05 -3.10 -5.54
C GLN A 284 -0.98 -4.08 -4.82
N THR A 285 -1.00 -5.33 -5.29
CA THR A 285 -1.74 -6.45 -4.69
C THR A 285 -1.23 -7.79 -5.22
N THR A 286 -1.62 -8.92 -4.62
CA THR A 286 -1.34 -10.24 -5.21
C THR A 286 -2.20 -10.51 -6.45
N ARG A 287 -1.74 -11.45 -7.29
CA ARG A 287 -2.43 -11.84 -8.53
C ARG A 287 -3.84 -12.35 -8.26
N GLU A 288 -4.05 -13.12 -7.21
CA GLU A 288 -5.33 -13.73 -6.84
C GLU A 288 -6.37 -12.66 -6.54
N ILE A 289 -6.00 -11.64 -5.75
CA ILE A 289 -6.90 -10.53 -5.43
C ILE A 289 -7.20 -9.70 -6.67
N LYS A 290 -6.18 -9.38 -7.48
CA LYS A 290 -6.38 -8.64 -8.74
C LYS A 290 -7.37 -9.37 -9.64
N GLN A 291 -7.15 -10.65 -9.91
CA GLN A 291 -7.99 -11.46 -10.79
C GLN A 291 -9.41 -11.64 -10.23
N ALA A 292 -9.56 -11.81 -8.92
CA ALA A 292 -10.87 -11.91 -8.29
C ALA A 292 -11.67 -10.61 -8.32
N VAL A 293 -11.00 -9.46 -8.19
CA VAL A 293 -11.66 -8.15 -8.37
C VAL A 293 -12.02 -7.95 -9.84
N GLN A 294 -11.12 -8.28 -10.78
CA GLN A 294 -11.43 -8.27 -12.22
C GLN A 294 -12.68 -9.12 -12.52
N PHE A 295 -12.74 -10.34 -12.00
CA PHE A 295 -13.90 -11.22 -12.09
C PHE A 295 -15.17 -10.55 -11.55
N THR A 296 -15.08 -9.92 -10.38
CA THR A 296 -16.20 -9.26 -9.72
C THR A 296 -16.78 -8.10 -10.53
N VAL A 297 -15.94 -7.38 -11.29
CA VAL A 297 -16.37 -6.22 -12.10
C VAL A 297 -16.81 -6.60 -13.53
N SER A 298 -16.61 -7.84 -13.96
CA SER A 298 -16.80 -8.25 -15.35
C SER A 298 -18.24 -8.10 -15.89
N GLU A 299 -19.29 -8.29 -15.09
CA GLU A 299 -20.68 -8.07 -15.50
C GLU A 299 -21.21 -6.66 -15.16
N LEU A 300 -20.36 -5.73 -14.70
CA LEU A 300 -20.80 -4.34 -14.48
C LEU A 300 -21.45 -3.73 -15.73
N PRO A 301 -20.98 -3.95 -16.97
CA PRO A 301 -21.68 -3.44 -18.15
C PRO A 301 -23.15 -3.88 -18.26
N THR A 302 -23.43 -5.13 -17.91
CA THR A 302 -24.80 -5.67 -17.89
C THR A 302 -25.60 -5.06 -16.75
N VAL A 303 -25.00 -4.94 -15.57
CA VAL A 303 -25.65 -4.41 -14.35
C VAL A 303 -25.93 -2.91 -14.42
N LEU A 304 -25.12 -2.17 -15.17
CA LEU A 304 -25.26 -0.72 -15.38
C LEU A 304 -26.08 -0.39 -16.64
N ASP A 305 -26.81 -1.37 -17.17
CA ASP A 305 -27.75 -1.26 -18.30
C ASP A 305 -27.12 -0.63 -19.56
N ILE A 306 -25.88 -1.02 -19.89
CA ILE A 306 -25.19 -0.54 -21.09
C ILE A 306 -25.77 -1.25 -22.32
N THR A 307 -26.80 -0.66 -22.90
CA THR A 307 -27.56 -1.21 -24.04
C THR A 307 -27.00 -0.81 -25.41
N THR A 308 -26.10 0.16 -25.46
CA THR A 308 -25.60 0.73 -26.72
C THR A 308 -24.39 0.00 -27.25
N ARG A 309 -24.45 -0.43 -28.52
CA ARG A 309 -23.28 -0.88 -29.32
C ARG A 309 -22.49 0.32 -29.86
N CYS A 310 -22.14 1.26 -28.99
CA CYS A 310 -21.37 2.43 -29.39
C CYS A 310 -19.89 2.18 -29.09
N GLU A 311 -19.01 2.44 -30.05
CA GLU A 311 -17.58 2.49 -29.79
C GLU A 311 -17.30 3.69 -28.89
N SER A 312 -16.78 3.40 -27.70
CA SER A 312 -16.28 4.42 -26.78
C SER A 312 -14.78 4.23 -26.63
N ASP A 313 -14.10 5.33 -26.30
CA ASP A 313 -12.75 5.23 -25.77
C ASP A 313 -12.75 4.35 -24.53
N SER A 314 -11.59 3.75 -24.24
CA SER A 314 -11.45 2.88 -23.08
C SER A 314 -11.82 3.62 -21.79
N LEU A 315 -12.29 2.87 -20.80
CA LEU A 315 -12.57 3.37 -19.45
C LEU A 315 -11.46 4.29 -18.91
N LEU A 316 -10.20 3.91 -19.12
CA LEU A 316 -9.05 4.67 -18.64
C LEU A 316 -8.97 6.06 -19.28
N ASN A 317 -9.27 6.18 -20.58
CA ASN A 317 -9.32 7.48 -21.26
C ASN A 317 -10.43 8.35 -20.69
N GLU A 318 -11.64 7.78 -20.58
CA GLU A 318 -12.82 8.53 -20.16
C GLU A 318 -12.71 9.00 -18.71
N LEU A 319 -12.04 8.23 -17.83
CA LEU A 319 -11.71 8.68 -16.47
C LEU A 319 -10.72 9.85 -16.47
N GLU A 320 -9.66 9.81 -17.29
CA GLU A 320 -8.71 10.92 -17.41
C GLU A 320 -9.37 12.18 -18.00
N MET A 321 -10.34 12.00 -18.91
CA MET A 321 -11.16 13.10 -19.44
C MET A 321 -12.13 13.66 -18.39
N LEU A 322 -12.72 12.82 -17.54
CA LEU A 322 -13.54 13.27 -16.41
C LEU A 322 -12.70 14.03 -15.38
N ILE A 323 -11.46 13.61 -15.12
CA ILE A 323 -10.49 14.37 -14.29
C ILE A 323 -10.23 15.75 -14.89
N ASN A 324 -9.96 15.84 -16.21
CA ASN A 324 -9.73 17.11 -16.86
C ASN A 324 -10.95 18.03 -16.73
N GLU A 325 -12.15 17.49 -16.88
CA GLU A 325 -13.39 18.25 -16.75
C GLU A 325 -13.62 18.75 -15.32
N SER A 326 -13.45 17.87 -14.33
CA SER A 326 -13.48 18.23 -12.91
C SER A 326 -12.47 19.33 -12.57
N HIS A 327 -11.26 19.24 -13.13
CA HIS A 327 -10.21 20.25 -12.93
C HIS A 327 -10.60 21.60 -13.54
N ARG A 328 -11.13 21.65 -14.77
CA ARG A 328 -11.52 22.92 -15.43
C ARG A 328 -12.58 23.68 -14.63
N GLN A 329 -13.52 22.96 -14.02
CA GLN A 329 -14.56 23.59 -13.20
C GLN A 329 -14.00 24.24 -11.92
N HIS A 330 -12.83 23.78 -11.45
CA HIS A 330 -12.18 24.26 -10.22
C HIS A 330 -10.68 24.53 -10.42
N GLU A 331 -10.32 25.18 -11.53
CA GLU A 331 -8.92 25.35 -11.96
C GLU A 331 -8.05 26.02 -10.89
N SER A 332 -8.63 26.96 -10.14
CA SER A 332 -7.94 27.71 -9.07
C SER A 332 -7.49 26.84 -7.90
N LEU A 333 -8.11 25.68 -7.68
CA LEU A 333 -7.77 24.78 -6.58
C LEU A 333 -6.60 23.86 -6.90
N ASN A 334 -6.29 23.67 -8.20
CA ASN A 334 -5.24 22.77 -8.67
C ASN A 334 -5.26 21.36 -8.02
N LEU A 335 -6.48 20.81 -7.82
CA LEU A 335 -6.69 19.58 -7.04
C LEU A 335 -5.89 18.39 -7.58
N PHE A 336 -5.75 18.29 -8.90
CA PHE A 336 -5.10 17.14 -9.54
C PHE A 336 -3.60 17.36 -9.82
N GLY A 337 -3.05 18.52 -9.45
CA GLY A 337 -1.65 18.88 -9.64
C GLY A 337 -1.32 19.47 -11.01
N ASN A 338 -0.09 20.00 -11.12
CA ASN A 338 0.36 20.79 -12.27
C ASN A 338 0.29 20.04 -13.60
N HIS A 339 0.57 18.74 -13.59
CA HIS A 339 0.45 17.92 -14.79
C HIS A 339 -0.95 17.93 -15.40
N VAL A 340 -1.98 17.78 -14.56
CA VAL A 340 -3.37 17.84 -15.03
C VAL A 340 -3.75 19.27 -15.38
N HIS A 341 -3.27 20.26 -14.63
CA HIS A 341 -3.50 21.67 -14.94
C HIS A 341 -3.01 22.04 -16.35
N GLU A 342 -1.78 21.65 -16.72
CA GLU A 342 -1.27 21.90 -18.08
C GLU A 342 -2.01 21.08 -19.14
N ARG A 343 -2.38 19.83 -18.82
CA ARG A 343 -3.15 18.96 -19.72
C ARG A 343 -4.56 19.48 -19.99
N ALA A 344 -5.24 19.98 -18.97
CA ALA A 344 -6.63 20.44 -19.04
C ALA A 344 -6.79 21.74 -19.84
N LYS A 345 -5.72 22.53 -19.99
CA LYS A 345 -5.64 23.69 -20.90
C LYS A 345 -5.69 23.30 -22.37
N SER A 346 -5.34 22.06 -22.71
CA SER A 346 -5.51 21.57 -24.08
C SER A 346 -7.00 21.52 -24.42
N LEU A 347 -7.39 22.25 -25.46
CA LEU A 347 -8.75 22.26 -26.01
C LEU A 347 -9.04 21.05 -26.90
N ASP A 348 -8.01 20.27 -27.22
CA ASP A 348 -8.15 19.11 -28.08
C ASP A 348 -8.70 17.91 -27.29
N THR A 349 -9.94 17.54 -27.59
CA THR A 349 -10.65 16.40 -27.00
C THR A 349 -10.30 15.06 -27.64
N ASP A 350 -9.57 15.06 -28.76
CA ASP A 350 -9.19 13.85 -29.50
C ASP A 350 -7.87 13.26 -29.00
N ILE A 351 -7.24 13.89 -28.00
CA ILE A 351 -6.02 13.37 -27.37
C ILE A 351 -6.37 12.21 -26.44
N ASN A 352 -5.83 11.05 -26.76
CA ASN A 352 -5.90 9.87 -25.92
C ASN A 352 -4.93 10.00 -24.72
N PHE A 353 -5.48 10.02 -23.51
CA PHE A 353 -4.73 10.11 -22.24
C PHE A 353 -4.59 8.77 -21.52
N VAL A 354 -4.90 7.65 -22.20
CA VAL A 354 -4.79 6.31 -21.63
C VAL A 354 -3.41 6.10 -21.03
N THR A 355 -3.42 5.84 -19.72
CA THR A 355 -2.20 5.55 -18.98
C THR A 355 -2.27 4.10 -18.52
N LYS A 356 -1.55 3.23 -19.23
CA LYS A 356 -1.20 1.91 -18.70
C LYS A 356 -0.05 2.09 -17.71
N CYS A 357 -0.22 1.60 -16.49
CA CYS A 357 0.80 1.72 -15.45
C CYS A 357 1.89 0.66 -15.65
N TYR A 358 3.15 1.08 -15.72
CA TYR A 358 4.28 0.17 -15.90
C TYR A 358 4.92 -0.27 -14.59
N ASP A 359 4.82 0.56 -13.55
CA ASP A 359 5.38 0.30 -12.23
C ASP A 359 4.47 0.86 -11.11
N THR A 360 4.85 0.61 -9.85
CA THR A 360 4.10 1.08 -8.68
C THR A 360 4.01 2.61 -8.62
N ARG A 361 5.01 3.34 -9.14
CA ARG A 361 5.01 4.81 -9.17
C ARG A 361 3.93 5.34 -10.09
N ASP A 362 3.84 4.78 -11.29
CA ASP A 362 2.82 5.10 -12.26
C ASP A 362 1.43 4.83 -11.68
N ALA A 363 1.23 3.63 -11.11
CA ALA A 363 -0.02 3.24 -10.48
C ALA A 363 -0.41 4.18 -9.34
N ALA A 364 0.53 4.50 -8.45
CA ALA A 364 0.28 5.42 -7.33
C ALA A 364 -0.11 6.83 -7.81
N ALA A 365 0.52 7.33 -8.87
CA ALA A 365 0.19 8.64 -9.42
C ALA A 365 -1.21 8.65 -10.08
N VAL A 366 -1.56 7.62 -10.85
CA VAL A 366 -2.89 7.45 -11.45
C VAL A 366 -3.95 7.31 -10.36
N PHE A 367 -3.73 6.44 -9.38
CA PHE A 367 -4.67 6.19 -8.29
C PHE A 367 -4.83 7.41 -7.37
N GLY A 368 -3.78 8.20 -7.15
CA GLY A 368 -3.88 9.48 -6.46
C GLY A 368 -4.84 10.47 -7.15
N ARG A 369 -4.83 10.51 -8.49
CA ARG A 369 -5.82 11.30 -9.26
C ARG A 369 -7.22 10.72 -9.16
N TYR A 370 -7.37 9.40 -9.21
CA TYR A 370 -8.67 8.74 -9.05
C TYR A 370 -9.27 8.97 -7.66
N MET A 371 -8.44 8.95 -6.61
CA MET A 371 -8.88 9.27 -5.25
C MET A 371 -9.28 10.73 -5.12
N THR A 372 -8.48 11.64 -5.67
CA THR A 372 -8.84 13.07 -5.72
C THR A 372 -10.17 13.28 -6.46
N LEU A 373 -10.40 12.55 -7.56
CA LEU A 373 -11.66 12.60 -8.30
C LEU A 373 -12.82 12.09 -7.43
N LEU A 374 -12.66 10.94 -6.77
CA LEU A 374 -13.71 10.37 -5.92
C LEU A 374 -14.07 11.30 -4.77
N GLU A 375 -13.08 11.87 -4.08
CA GLU A 375 -13.28 12.84 -3.00
C GLU A 375 -14.01 14.09 -3.50
N HIS A 376 -13.55 14.65 -4.62
CA HIS A 376 -14.19 15.81 -5.25
C HIS A 376 -15.64 15.52 -5.64
N LEU A 377 -15.89 14.44 -6.37
CA LEU A 377 -17.23 14.08 -6.81
C LEU A 377 -18.15 13.79 -5.61
N SER A 378 -17.64 13.13 -4.56
CA SER A 378 -18.40 12.90 -3.33
C SER A 378 -18.76 14.22 -2.64
N ALA A 379 -17.84 15.18 -2.57
CA ALA A 379 -18.10 16.50 -2.00
C ALA A 379 -19.12 17.29 -2.82
N THR A 380 -19.11 17.18 -4.15
CA THR A 380 -20.13 17.82 -5.01
C THR A 380 -21.50 17.13 -4.94
N CYS A 381 -21.52 15.81 -4.75
CA CYS A 381 -22.73 15.02 -4.63
C CYS A 381 -23.43 15.22 -3.28
N PHE A 382 -22.64 15.39 -2.21
CA PHE A 382 -23.11 15.58 -0.83
C PHE A 382 -22.52 16.86 -0.20
N PRO A 383 -23.05 18.05 -0.55
CA PRO A 383 -22.57 19.30 0.03
C PRO A 383 -22.77 19.32 1.56
N GLY A 384 -21.68 19.44 2.32
CA GLY A 384 -21.70 19.35 3.79
C GLY A 384 -21.82 17.91 4.33
N GLY A 385 -21.41 16.93 3.52
CA GLY A 385 -21.63 15.50 3.73
C GLY A 385 -21.35 14.97 5.14
N SER A 386 -22.16 13.99 5.50
CA SER A 386 -22.08 13.24 6.75
C SER A 386 -21.45 11.86 6.50
N ALA A 387 -21.06 11.17 7.58
CA ALA A 387 -20.60 9.77 7.49
C ALA A 387 -21.67 8.86 6.84
N ASN A 388 -22.95 9.13 7.09
CA ASN A 388 -24.07 8.35 6.54
C ASN A 388 -24.16 8.46 5.00
N ASP A 389 -23.74 9.58 4.42
CA ASP A 389 -23.77 9.78 2.96
C ASP A 389 -22.72 8.89 2.26
N LEU A 390 -21.52 8.81 2.85
CA LEU A 390 -20.46 7.91 2.37
C LEU A 390 -20.84 6.43 2.58
N GLU A 391 -21.49 6.09 3.69
CA GLU A 391 -22.03 4.74 3.91
C GLU A 391 -23.11 4.39 2.88
N SER A 392 -23.98 5.34 2.53
CA SER A 392 -24.98 5.16 1.48
C SER A 392 -24.33 4.95 0.11
N LEU A 393 -23.29 5.73 -0.22
CA LEU A 393 -22.52 5.55 -1.45
C LEU A 393 -21.85 4.17 -1.49
N HIS A 394 -21.19 3.77 -0.41
CA HIS A 394 -20.57 2.44 -0.28
C HIS A 394 -21.61 1.33 -0.47
N GLY A 395 -22.78 1.43 0.18
CA GLY A 395 -23.87 0.47 0.05
C GLY A 395 -24.39 0.34 -1.39
N GLN A 396 -24.45 1.45 -2.14
CA GLN A 396 -24.86 1.42 -3.54
C GLN A 396 -23.80 0.76 -4.45
N VAL A 397 -22.52 1.06 -4.23
CA VAL A 397 -21.39 0.41 -4.93
C VAL A 397 -21.38 -1.10 -4.66
N SER A 398 -21.53 -1.49 -3.39
CA SER A 398 -21.67 -2.88 -2.95
C SER A 398 -22.82 -3.59 -3.66
N ALA A 399 -23.98 -2.94 -3.79
CA ALA A 399 -25.12 -3.51 -4.49
C ALA A 399 -24.86 -3.79 -5.98
N TYR A 400 -24.16 -2.89 -6.69
CA TYR A 400 -23.77 -3.15 -8.08
C TYR A 400 -22.78 -4.31 -8.20
N LEU A 401 -21.75 -4.33 -7.36
CA LEU A 401 -20.74 -5.39 -7.35
C LEU A 401 -21.35 -6.75 -7.02
N LYS A 402 -22.30 -6.80 -6.07
CA LYS A 402 -23.07 -8.00 -5.75
C LYS A 402 -23.81 -8.54 -6.95
N ARG A 403 -24.53 -7.67 -7.67
CA ARG A 403 -25.27 -8.06 -8.88
C ARG A 403 -24.30 -8.55 -9.96
N SER A 404 -23.19 -7.84 -10.16
CA SER A 404 -22.15 -8.18 -11.13
C SER A 404 -21.58 -9.58 -10.86
N TYR A 405 -21.05 -9.80 -9.65
CA TYR A 405 -20.53 -11.09 -9.20
C TYR A 405 -21.53 -12.24 -9.40
N ARG A 406 -22.77 -12.06 -8.94
CA ARG A 406 -23.80 -13.11 -9.03
C ARG A 406 -24.26 -13.38 -10.45
N THR A 407 -24.30 -12.36 -11.31
CA THR A 407 -24.68 -12.50 -12.72
C THR A 407 -23.61 -13.27 -13.47
N TRP A 408 -22.34 -13.01 -13.17
CA TRP A 408 -21.23 -13.74 -13.77
C TRP A 408 -21.26 -15.22 -13.40
N ILE A 409 -21.35 -15.55 -12.10
CA ILE A 409 -21.37 -16.95 -11.65
C ILE A 409 -22.60 -17.71 -12.19
N ALA A 410 -23.74 -17.04 -12.31
CA ALA A 410 -24.95 -17.63 -12.87
C ALA A 410 -24.89 -17.80 -14.41
N SER A 411 -23.88 -17.28 -15.10
CA SER A 411 -23.79 -17.34 -16.55
C SER A 411 -23.16 -18.67 -17.01
N ASP A 412 -23.89 -19.43 -17.84
CA ASP A 412 -23.40 -20.67 -18.46
C ASP A 412 -22.36 -20.40 -19.56
N SER A 413 -22.24 -19.17 -20.05
CA SER A 413 -21.27 -18.76 -21.07
C SER A 413 -20.25 -17.80 -20.47
N LYS A 414 -19.01 -18.26 -20.23
CA LYS A 414 -17.91 -17.34 -19.91
C LYS A 414 -17.71 -16.41 -21.12
N LYS A 415 -18.22 -15.17 -21.03
CA LYS A 415 -18.10 -14.16 -22.08
C LYS A 415 -16.66 -13.68 -22.16
N ASP A 416 -16.21 -13.29 -23.36
CA ASP A 416 -14.91 -12.64 -23.53
C ASP A 416 -14.91 -11.30 -22.77
N THR A 417 -14.05 -11.20 -21.75
CA THR A 417 -13.92 -10.02 -20.87
C THR A 417 -13.22 -8.84 -21.54
N LYS A 418 -12.67 -9.02 -22.75
CA LYS A 418 -11.89 -8.00 -23.46
C LYS A 418 -12.64 -6.68 -23.73
N ASP A 419 -13.97 -6.68 -23.66
CA ASP A 419 -14.83 -5.53 -23.96
C ASP A 419 -15.38 -4.82 -22.69
N VAL A 420 -15.07 -5.33 -21.49
CA VAL A 420 -15.60 -4.75 -20.24
C VAL A 420 -15.17 -3.28 -20.07
N LEU A 421 -13.88 -2.99 -20.26
CA LEU A 421 -13.34 -1.64 -20.10
C LEU A 421 -13.86 -0.67 -21.18
N GLN A 422 -14.12 -1.13 -22.40
CA GLN A 422 -14.68 -0.28 -23.45
C GLN A 422 -16.13 0.09 -23.11
N LYS A 423 -16.95 -0.89 -22.70
CA LYS A 423 -18.32 -0.64 -22.25
C LYS A 423 -18.38 0.28 -21.06
N LEU A 424 -17.54 0.07 -20.03
CA LEU A 424 -17.49 0.96 -18.88
C LEU A 424 -17.06 2.40 -19.25
N GLY A 425 -16.29 2.58 -20.32
CA GLY A 425 -16.02 3.90 -20.91
C GLY A 425 -17.30 4.65 -21.30
N ILE A 426 -18.31 3.97 -21.86
CA ILE A 426 -19.62 4.56 -22.22
C ILE A 426 -20.29 5.16 -20.98
N VAL A 427 -20.22 4.48 -19.83
CA VAL A 427 -20.80 4.97 -18.57
C VAL A 427 -20.13 6.26 -18.14
N ILE A 428 -18.80 6.29 -18.10
CA ILE A 428 -18.06 7.48 -17.68
C ILE A 428 -18.29 8.64 -18.66
N LYS A 429 -18.35 8.37 -19.96
CA LYS A 429 -18.68 9.38 -20.98
C LYS A 429 -20.06 10.00 -20.74
N GLY A 430 -21.05 9.18 -20.40
CA GLY A 430 -22.39 9.64 -20.03
C GLY A 430 -22.39 10.48 -18.75
N VAL A 431 -21.69 10.04 -17.71
CA VAL A 431 -21.53 10.78 -16.45
C VAL A 431 -20.82 12.12 -16.69
N ARG A 432 -19.75 12.14 -17.48
CA ARG A 432 -18.98 13.34 -17.82
C ARG A 432 -19.85 14.38 -18.51
N ARG A 433 -20.67 13.99 -19.49
CA ARG A 433 -21.62 14.91 -20.14
C ARG A 433 -22.63 15.50 -19.15
N ALA A 434 -23.21 14.66 -18.29
CA ALA A 434 -24.13 15.14 -17.26
C ALA A 434 -23.45 16.09 -16.27
N TYR A 435 -22.19 15.81 -15.91
CA TYR A 435 -21.40 16.65 -15.02
C TYR A 435 -21.02 17.99 -15.64
N GLU A 436 -20.68 18.01 -16.93
CA GLU A 436 -20.42 19.23 -17.70
C GLU A 436 -21.66 20.15 -17.72
N GLU A 437 -22.84 19.58 -17.93
CA GLU A 437 -24.11 20.32 -17.98
C GLU A 437 -24.56 20.85 -16.62
N THR A 438 -24.44 20.04 -15.56
CA THR A 438 -25.11 20.31 -14.27
C THR A 438 -24.16 20.69 -13.14
N ARG A 439 -22.84 20.51 -13.33
CA ARG A 439 -21.77 20.71 -12.33
C ARG A 439 -21.97 19.94 -11.02
N THR A 440 -22.86 18.97 -11.01
CA THR A 440 -23.19 18.12 -9.86
C THR A 440 -23.44 16.71 -10.36
N LEU A 441 -23.28 15.73 -9.49
CA LEU A 441 -23.62 14.34 -9.79
C LEU A 441 -24.65 13.82 -8.80
N SER A 442 -25.54 12.97 -9.28
CA SER A 442 -26.41 12.18 -8.41
C SER A 442 -25.62 11.07 -7.69
N PRO A 443 -26.10 10.57 -6.54
CA PRO A 443 -25.47 9.45 -5.83
C PRO A 443 -25.26 8.22 -6.71
N ASP A 444 -26.21 7.92 -7.59
CA ASP A 444 -26.15 6.83 -8.57
C ASP A 444 -25.00 7.00 -9.57
N GLN A 445 -24.80 8.22 -10.09
CA GLN A 445 -23.68 8.51 -10.99
C GLN A 445 -22.33 8.42 -10.26
N THR A 446 -22.25 8.92 -9.03
CA THR A 446 -21.03 8.81 -8.21
C THR A 446 -20.71 7.35 -7.88
N ALA A 447 -21.73 6.53 -7.59
CA ALA A 447 -21.57 5.10 -7.36
C ALA A 447 -21.07 4.38 -8.63
N LYS A 448 -21.62 4.71 -9.81
CA LYS A 448 -21.17 4.20 -11.11
C LYS A 448 -19.69 4.54 -11.37
N VAL A 449 -19.30 5.80 -11.15
CA VAL A 449 -17.89 6.21 -11.26
C VAL A 449 -17.03 5.41 -10.29
N THR A 450 -17.47 5.21 -9.06
CA THR A 450 -16.73 4.42 -8.06
C THR A 450 -16.54 2.96 -8.50
N CYS A 451 -17.57 2.31 -9.05
CA CYS A 451 -17.44 0.96 -9.63
C CYS A 451 -16.43 0.95 -10.80
N CYS A 452 -16.45 1.96 -11.65
CA CYS A 452 -15.49 2.13 -12.73
C CYS A 452 -14.06 2.37 -12.22
N LEU A 453 -13.87 3.09 -11.11
CA LEU A 453 -12.55 3.23 -10.47
C LEU A 453 -12.02 1.88 -9.96
N ILE A 454 -12.88 1.01 -9.41
CA ILE A 454 -12.48 -0.36 -9.01
C ILE A 454 -12.03 -1.18 -10.22
N ALA A 455 -12.75 -1.09 -11.34
CA ALA A 455 -12.36 -1.77 -12.58
C ALA A 455 -11.03 -1.23 -13.13
N ALA A 456 -10.84 0.09 -13.13
CA ALA A 456 -9.59 0.73 -13.56
C ALA A 456 -8.42 0.39 -12.63
N TRP A 457 -8.68 0.26 -11.32
CA TRP A 457 -7.70 -0.22 -10.34
C TRP A 457 -7.27 -1.65 -10.66
N ALA A 458 -8.22 -2.55 -10.90
CA ALA A 458 -7.92 -3.95 -11.18
C ALA A 458 -7.15 -4.14 -12.51
N GLU A 459 -7.28 -3.21 -13.46
CA GLU A 459 -6.49 -3.19 -14.70
C GLU A 459 -5.05 -2.72 -14.47
N ASN A 460 -4.85 -1.68 -13.65
CA ASN A 460 -3.56 -0.97 -13.51
C ASN A 460 -2.75 -1.32 -12.25
N VAL A 461 -3.33 -2.03 -11.29
CA VAL A 461 -2.66 -2.40 -10.04
C VAL A 461 -1.50 -3.36 -10.33
N GLN A 462 -0.37 -3.10 -9.67
CA GLN A 462 0.84 -3.89 -9.85
C GLN A 462 0.76 -5.19 -9.04
N GLU A 463 1.25 -6.27 -9.65
CA GLU A 463 1.28 -7.58 -8.99
C GLU A 463 2.54 -7.69 -8.12
N ILE A 464 2.35 -8.09 -6.87
CA ILE A 464 3.45 -8.44 -5.96
C ILE A 464 3.33 -9.91 -5.57
N ASN A 465 4.48 -10.59 -5.50
CA ASN A 465 4.60 -11.94 -4.97
C ASN A 465 5.51 -11.92 -3.74
N LEU A 466 4.92 -12.19 -2.56
CA LEU A 466 5.64 -12.28 -1.30
C LEU A 466 5.91 -13.76 -0.99
N GLY A 467 7.20 -14.13 -0.93
CA GLY A 467 7.61 -15.46 -0.50
C GLY A 467 8.27 -15.43 0.89
N LEU A 468 8.00 -16.43 1.73
CA LEU A 468 8.86 -16.75 2.88
C LEU A 468 9.91 -17.79 2.46
N ARG A 469 11.17 -17.57 2.84
CA ARG A 469 12.25 -18.52 2.56
C ARG A 469 12.30 -19.49 3.72
N ARG A 470 11.47 -20.55 3.69
CA ARG A 470 11.62 -21.65 4.65
C ARG A 470 13.06 -22.16 4.55
N ARG A 471 13.80 -22.18 5.66
CA ARG A 471 15.09 -22.86 5.78
C ARG A 471 14.87 -24.37 5.58
N SER A 472 14.58 -24.81 4.36
CA SER A 472 14.80 -26.20 3.98
C SER A 472 16.27 -26.32 3.58
N GLN A 473 16.87 -27.44 3.99
CA GLN A 473 18.26 -27.80 3.68
C GLN A 473 18.53 -27.97 2.17
N ASP A 474 17.53 -27.78 1.30
CA ASP A 474 17.60 -27.97 -0.15
C ASP A 474 18.02 -26.71 -0.94
N SER A 475 18.07 -25.54 -0.30
CA SER A 475 18.35 -24.25 -0.98
C SER A 475 19.80 -24.05 -1.46
N ILE A 476 20.70 -25.02 -1.19
CA ILE A 476 22.09 -24.97 -1.69
C ILE A 476 22.19 -25.51 -3.14
N ALA A 477 21.18 -26.19 -3.68
CA ALA A 477 21.30 -26.91 -4.94
C ALA A 477 20.93 -26.12 -6.22
N ASN A 478 20.18 -25.02 -6.15
CA ASN A 478 19.57 -24.39 -7.33
C ASN A 478 20.01 -22.93 -7.57
N HIS A 479 21.31 -22.68 -7.72
CA HIS A 479 21.78 -21.37 -8.21
C HIS A 479 21.84 -21.37 -9.74
N GLY A 480 20.88 -20.69 -10.37
CA GLY A 480 20.80 -20.51 -11.83
C GLY A 480 21.91 -19.63 -12.40
N ARG A 481 22.18 -19.77 -13.70
CA ARG A 481 23.17 -18.98 -14.44
C ARG A 481 22.57 -17.67 -14.96
N ILE A 482 23.35 -16.59 -14.91
CA ILE A 482 23.03 -15.32 -15.55
C ILE A 482 23.44 -15.40 -17.03
N ALA A 483 22.49 -15.22 -17.93
CA ALA A 483 22.77 -14.94 -19.35
C ALA A 483 22.09 -13.61 -19.73
N ASN A 484 22.87 -12.66 -20.25
CA ASN A 484 22.38 -11.39 -20.81
C ASN A 484 21.58 -10.47 -19.86
N GLY A 485 21.84 -10.52 -18.55
CA GLY A 485 21.18 -9.62 -17.58
C GLY A 485 19.79 -10.08 -17.11
N GLU A 486 19.36 -11.28 -17.51
CA GLU A 486 18.14 -11.92 -17.02
C GLU A 486 18.52 -13.14 -16.17
N MET A 487 17.94 -13.25 -14.97
CA MET A 487 18.09 -14.46 -14.15
C MET A 487 17.06 -15.50 -14.62
N ILE A 488 17.57 -16.62 -15.11
CA ILE A 488 16.77 -17.71 -15.67
C ILE A 488 17.08 -18.97 -14.83
N ASN A 489 16.05 -19.75 -14.48
CA ASN A 489 16.29 -21.05 -13.86
C ASN A 489 16.82 -22.06 -14.89
N ASP A 490 17.30 -23.22 -14.45
CA ASP A 490 17.85 -24.28 -15.32
C ASP A 490 16.84 -24.85 -16.35
N GLN A 491 15.57 -24.44 -16.28
CA GLN A 491 14.50 -24.82 -17.21
C GLN A 491 14.16 -23.71 -18.22
N GLY A 492 14.92 -22.62 -18.28
CA GLY A 492 14.68 -21.56 -19.27
C GLY A 492 13.51 -20.64 -18.91
N ARG A 493 12.96 -20.70 -17.69
CA ARG A 493 11.89 -19.80 -17.23
C ARG A 493 12.49 -18.60 -16.51
N GLN A 494 11.97 -17.42 -16.85
CA GLN A 494 12.24 -16.17 -16.13
C GLN A 494 11.91 -16.39 -14.64
N LEU A 495 12.85 -16.05 -13.75
CA LEU A 495 12.58 -16.10 -12.32
C LEU A 495 11.47 -15.08 -12.01
N ASP A 496 10.37 -15.56 -11.43
CA ASP A 496 9.31 -14.71 -10.90
C ASP A 496 9.94 -13.66 -9.96
N HIS A 497 9.48 -12.40 -10.03
CA HIS A 497 9.91 -11.29 -9.19
C HIS A 497 9.45 -11.47 -7.72
N THR A 498 9.72 -12.62 -7.13
CA THR A 498 9.40 -12.95 -5.75
C THR A 498 10.29 -12.11 -4.84
N THR A 499 9.67 -11.21 -4.06
CA THR A 499 10.37 -10.43 -3.04
C THR A 499 10.49 -11.29 -1.78
N TYR A 500 11.72 -11.68 -1.42
CA TYR A 500 11.98 -12.38 -0.17
C TYR A 500 12.32 -11.36 0.91
N MET A 501 11.34 -11.02 1.74
CA MET A 501 11.50 -10.03 2.82
C MET A 501 12.56 -10.44 3.86
N GLU A 502 12.92 -11.72 3.92
CA GLU A 502 13.96 -12.27 4.80
C GLU A 502 15.39 -12.00 4.32
N ASP A 503 15.57 -11.62 3.05
CA ASP A 503 16.86 -11.23 2.47
C ASP A 503 17.24 -9.78 2.85
N LEU A 504 16.32 -9.04 3.49
CA LEU A 504 16.62 -7.73 4.05
C LEU A 504 17.53 -7.86 5.29
N PRO A 505 18.46 -6.93 5.52
CA PRO A 505 19.33 -6.94 6.69
C PRO A 505 18.51 -6.94 8.00
N PRO A 506 18.98 -7.65 9.05
CA PRO A 506 18.22 -7.77 10.30
C PRO A 506 18.09 -6.43 11.05
N ILE A 507 19.05 -5.52 10.88
CA ILE A 507 19.10 -4.19 11.53
C ILE A 507 19.71 -3.20 10.54
N ILE A 508 19.08 -2.03 10.39
CA ILE A 508 19.50 -0.97 9.46
C ILE A 508 19.53 0.37 10.18
N ALA A 509 20.53 1.20 9.88
CA ALA A 509 20.61 2.58 10.35
C ALA A 509 19.98 3.51 9.30
N LEU A 510 18.91 4.22 9.64
CA LEU A 510 18.42 5.34 8.83
C LEU A 510 19.23 6.57 9.17
N SER A 511 19.88 7.20 8.20
CA SER A 511 20.65 8.45 8.39
C SER A 511 19.97 9.66 7.76
#